data_AF-A0A1B6JUA6-F1
#
_entry.id   AF-A0A1B6JUA6-F1
#
_cell.length_a   1.000
_cell.length_b   1.000
_cell.length_c   1.000
_cell.angle_alpha   90.00
_cell.angle_beta   90.00
_cell.angle_gamma   90.00
#
_symmetry.space_group_name_H-M   'P 1'
#
loop_
_entity.id
_entity.type
_entity.pdbx_description
1 polymer ?
#
loop_
_entity_poly.entity_id
_entity_poly.type
_entity_poly.pdbx_seq_one_letter_code
_entity_poly.pdbx_strand_id
1 'polypeptide(L)'
;LNMLTAMQIIFFLLHALADNLEFDIDEFDILYCIDDVVATKNVKYANSLKVSHLGNVRLEVTEIRPRVLVVYDRTQYFGSPQPVAYRMDFERKILGLASFAWTYIGFCIVVGLAVVKMAYLLFLYADYR
;
A
#
# COMPACT_ATOMS: atom_id res chain seq x y z
N LEU A 1 -16.48 5.01 -20.85
CA LEU A 1 -15.80 5.36 -19.57
C LEU A 1 -14.83 6.49 -19.89
N ASN A 2 -14.94 7.67 -19.28
CA ASN A 2 -13.98 8.74 -19.53
C ASN A 2 -12.68 8.45 -18.76
N MET A 3 -11.55 9.00 -19.20
CA MET A 3 -10.24 8.71 -18.60
C MET A 3 -10.20 9.01 -17.09
N LEU A 4 -10.97 10.02 -16.64
CA LEU A 4 -11.13 10.37 -15.23
C LEU A 4 -11.81 9.26 -14.41
N THR A 5 -12.91 8.68 -14.89
CA THR A 5 -13.59 7.57 -14.21
C THR A 5 -12.74 6.32 -14.19
N ALA A 6 -11.98 6.04 -15.25
CA ALA A 6 -11.04 4.92 -15.27
C ALA A 6 -9.95 5.08 -14.21
N MET A 7 -9.36 6.28 -14.08
CA MET A 7 -8.35 6.54 -13.05
C MET A 7 -8.93 6.45 -11.64
N GLN A 8 -10.12 7.00 -11.39
CA GLN A 8 -10.79 6.91 -10.09
C GLN A 8 -11.06 5.46 -9.68
N ILE A 9 -11.50 4.61 -10.62
CA ILE A 9 -11.71 3.18 -10.37
C ILE A 9 -10.38 2.48 -10.08
N ILE A 10 -9.31 2.80 -10.80
CA ILE A 10 -7.98 2.25 -10.53
C ILE A 10 -7.46 2.68 -9.15
N PHE A 11 -7.65 3.95 -8.76
CA PHE A 11 -7.29 4.43 -7.42
C PHE A 11 -8.06 3.70 -6.32
N PHE A 12 -9.37 3.53 -6.50
CA PHE A 12 -10.21 2.80 -5.55
C PHE A 12 -9.79 1.33 -5.44
N LEU A 13 -9.55 0.65 -6.58
CA LEU A 13 -9.09 -0.74 -6.60
C LEU A 13 -7.70 -0.90 -5.98
N LEU A 14 -6.76 0.02 -6.24
CA LEU A 14 -5.44 0.00 -5.62
C LEU A 14 -5.49 0.19 -4.11
N HIS A 15 -6.43 1.01 -3.63
CA HIS A 15 -6.66 1.21 -2.20
C HIS A 15 -7.32 -0.02 -1.55
N ALA A 16 -8.32 -0.61 -2.22
CA ALA A 16 -9.09 -1.74 -1.70
C ALA A 16 -8.34 -3.09 -1.77
N LEU A 17 -7.41 -3.26 -2.72
CA LEU A 17 -6.63 -4.49 -2.90
C LEU A 17 -5.29 -4.48 -2.16
N ALA A 18 -4.96 -3.40 -1.46
CA ALA A 18 -3.78 -3.33 -0.63
C ALA A 18 -4.12 -3.96 0.74
N ASP A 19 -4.08 -5.29 0.83
CA ASP A 19 -4.08 -6.07 2.07
C ASP A 19 -2.82 -5.77 2.92
N ASN A 20 -2.71 -4.53 3.35
CA ASN A 20 -1.63 -4.05 4.19
C ASN A 20 -2.23 -3.48 5.48
N LEU A 21 -1.59 -3.79 6.60
CA LEU A 21 -1.91 -3.19 7.89
C LEU A 21 -1.17 -1.85 7.97
N GLU A 22 -1.91 -0.75 7.89
CA GLU A 22 -1.36 0.60 8.08
C GLU A 22 -1.31 0.96 9.56
N PHE A 23 -0.30 1.72 9.96
CA PHE A 23 -0.12 2.21 11.32
C PHE A 23 0.39 3.65 11.31
N ASP A 24 0.00 4.43 12.32
CA ASP A 24 0.19 5.89 12.35
C ASP A 24 1.63 6.35 12.65
N ILE A 25 2.56 5.41 12.86
CA ILE A 25 3.96 5.69 13.17
C ILE A 25 4.86 5.40 11.96
N ASP A 26 5.77 6.32 11.67
CA ASP A 26 6.74 6.18 10.56
C ASP A 26 8.02 5.43 10.99
N GLU A 27 8.19 5.16 12.28
CA GLU A 27 9.34 4.44 12.84
C GLU A 27 8.96 3.59 14.06
N PHE A 28 9.54 2.39 14.16
CA PHE A 28 9.39 1.49 15.31
C PHE A 28 10.69 0.72 15.57
N ASP A 29 10.89 0.29 16.81
CA ASP A 29 12.09 -0.42 17.24
C ASP A 29 11.90 -1.94 17.25
N ILE A 30 10.68 -2.40 17.59
CA ILE A 30 10.36 -3.82 17.69
C ILE A 30 8.94 -4.09 17.14
N LEU A 31 8.82 -5.15 16.33
CA LEU A 31 7.53 -5.75 15.94
C LEU A 31 7.47 -7.20 16.43
N TYR A 32 6.49 -7.49 17.27
CA TYR A 32 6.12 -8.86 17.65
C TYR A 32 4.99 -9.37 16.77
N CYS A 33 4.98 -10.66 16.42
CA CYS A 33 3.85 -11.33 15.79
C CYS A 33 3.55 -12.63 16.51
N ILE A 34 2.34 -12.76 17.07
CA ILE A 34 1.80 -14.01 17.65
C ILE A 34 2.91 -14.76 18.44
N ASP A 35 3.57 -14.03 19.33
CA ASP A 35 4.62 -14.49 20.25
C ASP A 35 6.05 -14.69 19.70
N ASP A 36 6.31 -14.42 18.41
CA ASP A 36 7.66 -14.39 17.83
C ASP A 36 8.13 -12.96 17.48
N VAL A 37 9.45 -12.75 17.47
CA VAL A 37 10.08 -11.47 17.13
C VAL A 37 10.34 -11.43 15.62
N VAL A 38 9.49 -10.70 14.89
CA VAL A 38 9.61 -10.59 13.42
C VAL A 38 10.65 -9.55 13.01
N ALA A 39 10.72 -8.45 13.75
CA ALA A 39 11.71 -7.41 13.50
C ALA A 39 12.22 -6.81 14.81
N THR A 40 13.54 -6.93 15.01
CA THR A 40 14.31 -6.16 15.99
C THR A 40 15.34 -5.36 15.24
N LYS A 41 14.99 -4.14 14.88
CA LYS A 41 15.87 -3.10 14.34
C LYS A 41 15.05 -1.83 14.27
N ASN A 42 15.70 -0.69 14.46
CA ASN A 42 15.11 0.64 14.34
C ASN A 42 14.65 0.84 12.88
N VAL A 43 13.45 0.35 12.55
CA VAL A 43 12.86 0.41 11.22
C VAL A 43 12.37 1.84 11.03
N LYS A 44 12.89 2.48 10.00
CA LYS A 44 12.56 3.86 9.64
C LYS A 44 11.82 3.88 8.32
N TYR A 45 10.94 4.87 8.17
CA TYR A 45 10.18 5.10 6.95
C TYR A 45 9.30 3.92 6.55
N ALA A 46 8.71 3.23 7.53
CA ALA A 46 7.73 2.18 7.29
C ALA A 46 6.51 2.48 8.16
N ASN A 47 5.37 2.69 7.52
CA ASN A 47 4.06 2.95 8.14
C ASN A 47 3.00 1.95 7.67
N SER A 48 3.45 0.90 6.98
CA SER A 48 2.59 -0.15 6.45
C SER A 48 3.31 -1.49 6.52
N LEU A 49 2.60 -2.49 7.01
CA LEU A 49 3.04 -3.87 7.10
C LEU A 49 2.24 -4.68 6.10
N LYS A 50 2.92 -5.21 5.09
CA LYS A 50 2.34 -6.14 4.15
C LYS A 50 2.50 -7.55 4.70
N VAL A 51 1.39 -8.23 4.91
CA VAL A 51 1.39 -9.61 5.41
C VAL A 51 0.84 -10.51 4.31
N SER A 52 1.66 -11.45 3.85
CA SER A 52 1.26 -12.47 2.90
C SER A 52 1.06 -13.80 3.62
N HIS A 53 -0.15 -14.35 3.53
CA HIS A 53 -0.50 -15.66 4.05
C HIS A 53 -1.45 -16.39 3.09
N LEU A 54 -1.51 -17.72 3.23
CA LEU A 54 -2.51 -18.54 2.53
C LEU A 54 -3.75 -18.67 3.43
N GLY A 55 -4.90 -18.19 2.96
CA GLY A 55 -6.19 -18.29 3.67
C GLY A 55 -6.79 -16.94 4.06
N ASN A 56 -7.91 -16.95 4.78
CA ASN A 56 -8.55 -15.75 5.31
C ASN A 56 -8.12 -15.57 6.77
N VAL A 57 -7.09 -14.76 6.99
CA VAL A 57 -6.62 -14.38 8.32
C VAL A 57 -6.97 -12.92 8.55
N ARG A 58 -7.48 -12.61 9.74
CA ARG A 58 -7.73 -11.24 10.19
C ARG A 58 -6.65 -10.85 11.17
N LEU A 59 -5.74 -9.99 10.73
CA LEU A 59 -4.67 -9.46 11.56
C LEU A 59 -5.00 -8.04 12.02
N GLU A 60 -4.48 -7.68 13.18
CA GLU A 60 -4.58 -6.33 13.76
C GLU A 60 -3.20 -5.93 14.29
N VAL A 61 -2.75 -4.71 13.99
CA VAL A 61 -1.50 -4.16 14.54
C VAL A 61 -1.86 -3.15 15.62
N THR A 62 -1.22 -3.26 16.77
CA THR A 62 -1.41 -2.31 17.88
C THR A 62 -0.06 -1.90 18.46
N GLU A 63 0.07 -0.62 18.77
CA GLU A 63 1.20 -0.10 19.53
C GLU A 63 0.96 -0.32 21.03
N ILE A 64 1.77 -1.17 21.65
CA ILE A 64 1.64 -1.49 23.09
C ILE A 64 2.48 -0.54 23.97
N ARG A 65 3.54 0.03 23.40
CA ARG A 65 4.46 0.98 24.00
C ARG A 65 5.02 1.86 22.87
N PRO A 66 5.51 3.08 23.17
CA PRO A 66 6.12 3.93 22.16
C PRO A 66 7.12 3.15 21.31
N ARG A 67 6.90 3.11 20.00
CA ARG A 67 7.75 2.44 18.99
C ARG A 67 7.84 0.92 19.14
N VAL A 68 6.88 0.28 19.82
CA VAL A 68 6.77 -1.17 19.95
C VAL A 68 5.41 -1.63 19.47
N LEU A 69 5.42 -2.30 18.32
CA LEU A 69 4.23 -2.80 17.64
C LEU A 69 4.03 -4.30 17.92
N VAL A 70 2.78 -4.73 18.00
CA VAL A 70 2.40 -6.15 18.09
C VAL A 70 1.32 -6.45 17.04
N VAL A 71 1.53 -7.52 16.29
CA VAL A 71 0.55 -8.10 15.37
C VAL A 71 -0.22 -9.19 16.09
N TYR A 72 -1.52 -8.97 16.26
CA TYR A 72 -2.45 -9.93 16.81
C TYR A 72 -3.21 -10.64 15.69
N ASP A 73 -3.38 -11.95 15.85
CA ASP A 73 -4.30 -12.72 15.05
C ASP A 73 -5.70 -12.68 15.70
N ARG A 74 -6.65 -12.09 14.98
CA ARG A 74 -8.07 -11.97 15.38
C ARG A 74 -8.95 -12.94 14.59
N THR A 75 -8.35 -13.87 13.86
CA THR A 75 -9.08 -14.86 13.07
C THR A 75 -9.85 -15.79 14.00
N GLN A 76 -11.15 -15.93 13.74
CA GLN A 76 -11.94 -16.96 14.41
C GLN A 76 -11.73 -18.28 13.66
N TYR A 77 -10.86 -19.11 14.21
CA TYR A 77 -10.61 -20.44 13.69
C TYR A 77 -11.75 -21.40 14.08
N PHE A 78 -12.37 -22.05 13.09
CA PHE A 78 -13.22 -23.21 13.33
C PHE A 78 -12.33 -24.46 13.35
N GLY A 79 -11.80 -24.83 14.52
CA GLY A 79 -10.93 -26.00 14.67
C GLY A 79 -9.56 -25.66 15.25
N SER A 80 -8.55 -26.49 14.96
CA SER A 80 -7.18 -26.26 15.45
C SER A 80 -6.49 -25.15 14.64
N PRO A 81 -5.84 -24.18 15.31
CA PRO A 81 -5.06 -23.16 14.64
C PRO A 81 -3.91 -23.84 13.89
N GLN A 82 -3.90 -23.73 12.57
CA GLN A 82 -2.73 -24.15 11.79
C GLN A 82 -1.64 -23.10 11.96
N PRO A 83 -0.36 -23.49 12.12
CA PRO A 83 0.75 -22.55 12.05
C PRO A 83 0.83 -22.01 10.62
N VAL A 84 0.28 -20.82 10.41
CA VAL A 84 0.37 -20.11 9.13
C VAL A 84 1.76 -19.49 9.07
N ALA A 85 2.54 -19.86 8.05
CA ALA A 85 3.79 -19.16 7.77
C ALA A 85 3.46 -17.77 7.23
N TYR A 86 3.68 -16.74 8.03
CA TYR A 86 3.51 -15.36 7.62
C TYR A 86 4.78 -14.85 6.95
N ARG A 87 4.65 -14.36 5.72
CA ARG A 87 5.69 -13.50 5.13
C ARG A 87 5.32 -12.05 5.40
N MET A 88 6.22 -11.33 6.04
CA MET A 88 6.03 -9.93 6.40
C MET A 88 7.05 -9.06 5.69
N ASP A 89 6.57 -8.08 4.94
CA ASP A 89 7.38 -7.09 4.26
C ASP A 89 6.96 -5.68 4.71
N PHE A 90 7.94 -4.82 4.98
CA PHE A 90 7.68 -3.43 5.41
C PHE A 90 7.63 -2.51 4.20
N GLU A 91 6.64 -1.64 4.15
CA GLU A 91 6.47 -0.67 3.08
C GLU A 91 6.21 0.73 3.63
N ARG A 92 6.67 1.74 2.88
CA ARG A 92 6.25 3.12 3.06
C ARG A 92 5.06 3.39 2.15
N LYS A 93 3.95 3.79 2.75
CA LYS A 93 2.82 4.40 2.06
C LYS A 93 2.82 5.92 2.28
N ILE A 94 2.46 6.64 1.23
CA ILE A 94 2.23 8.07 1.26
C ILE A 94 0.77 8.23 0.83
N LEU A 95 -0.07 8.87 1.65
CA LEU A 95 -1.51 9.03 1.36
C LEU A 95 -2.20 7.68 0.98
N GLY A 96 -1.91 6.60 1.73
CA GLY A 96 -2.52 5.27 1.53
C GLY A 96 -2.00 4.46 0.34
N LEU A 97 -1.00 4.95 -0.40
CA LEU A 97 -0.41 4.25 -1.55
C LEU A 97 1.09 4.04 -1.38
N ALA A 98 1.57 2.87 -1.78
CA ALA A 98 3.01 2.57 -1.80
C ALA A 98 3.75 3.51 -2.76
N SER A 99 5.02 3.80 -2.46
CA SER A 99 5.84 4.75 -3.24
C SER A 99 5.87 4.45 -4.75
N PHE A 100 5.89 3.17 -5.15
CA PHE A 100 5.90 2.79 -6.57
C PHE A 100 4.62 3.20 -7.30
N ALA A 101 3.47 3.19 -6.61
CA ALA A 101 2.20 3.60 -7.19
C ALA A 101 2.20 5.10 -7.49
N TRP A 102 2.81 5.92 -6.62
CA TRP A 102 2.99 7.36 -6.88
C TRP A 102 3.88 7.63 -8.09
N THR A 103 4.95 6.86 -8.27
CA THR A 103 5.79 6.98 -9.46
C THR A 103 4.98 6.70 -10.73
N TYR A 104 4.13 5.66 -10.71
CA TYR A 104 3.26 5.33 -11.83
C TYR A 104 2.21 6.41 -12.10
N ILE A 105 1.58 6.96 -11.07
CA ILE A 105 0.63 8.06 -11.18
C ILE A 105 1.31 9.29 -11.81
N GLY A 106 2.47 9.67 -11.29
CA GLY A 106 3.25 10.79 -11.83
C GLY A 106 3.59 10.60 -13.30
N PHE A 107 4.03 9.40 -13.69
CA PHE A 107 4.28 9.05 -15.08
C PHE A 107 3.04 9.23 -15.96
N CYS A 108 1.87 8.72 -15.52
CA CYS A 108 0.62 8.85 -16.27
C CYS A 108 0.21 10.31 -16.46
N ILE A 109 0.39 11.16 -15.44
CA ILE A 109 0.08 12.59 -15.53
C ILE A 109 0.99 13.27 -16.56
N VAL A 110 2.30 13.05 -16.48
CA VAL A 110 3.28 13.67 -17.38
C VAL A 110 3.04 13.25 -18.83
N VAL A 111 2.85 11.97 -19.08
CA VAL A 111 2.58 11.46 -20.44
C VAL A 111 1.23 11.97 -20.95
N GLY A 112 0.20 11.97 -20.11
CA GLY A 112 -1.12 12.49 -20.48
C GLY A 112 -1.06 13.96 -20.90
N LEU A 113 -0.38 14.81 -20.12
CA LEU A 113 -0.18 16.22 -20.45
C LEU A 113 0.62 16.41 -21.74
N ALA A 114 1.66 15.60 -21.97
CA ALA A 114 2.44 15.64 -23.19
C ALA A 114 1.59 15.31 -24.42
N VAL A 115 0.73 14.28 -24.34
CA VAL A 115 -0.17 13.89 -25.44
C VAL A 115 -1.19 14.99 -25.72
N VAL A 116 -1.81 15.57 -24.69
CA VAL A 116 -2.77 16.69 -24.86
C VAL A 116 -2.10 17.90 -25.50
N LYS A 117 -0.90 18.26 -25.05
CA LYS A 117 -0.12 19.37 -25.63
C LYS A 117 0.21 19.11 -27.10
N MET A 118 0.63 17.89 -27.44
CA MET A 118 0.90 17.49 -28.83
C MET A 118 -0.36 17.57 -29.70
N ALA A 119 -1.50 17.07 -29.20
CA ALA A 119 -2.77 17.14 -29.92
C ALA A 119 -3.21 18.60 -30.16
N TYR A 120 -3.04 19.48 -29.17
CA TYR A 120 -3.35 20.90 -29.32
C TYR A 120 -2.44 21.59 -30.35
N LEU A 121 -1.14 21.31 -30.33
CA LEU A 121 -0.22 21.85 -31.33
C LEU A 121 -0.54 21.35 -32.75
N LEU A 122 -0.93 20.08 -32.88
CA LEU A 122 -1.39 19.52 -34.16
C LEU A 122 -2.68 20.18 -34.64
N PHE A 123 -3.62 20.46 -33.74
CA PHE A 123 -4.84 21.20 -34.06
C PHE A 123 -4.52 22.61 -34.57
N LEU A 124 -3.70 23.38 -33.83
CA LEU A 124 -3.28 24.72 -34.26
C LEU A 124 -2.55 24.69 -35.60
N TYR A 125 -1.70 23.69 -35.83
CA TYR A 125 -1.00 23.53 -37.10
C TYR A 125 -1.95 23.23 -38.26
N ALA A 126 -2.98 22.41 -38.02
CA ALA A 126 -4.00 22.09 -39.01
C ALA A 126 -4.88 23.31 -39.35
N ASP A 127 -5.21 24.13 -38.35
CA ASP A 127 -6.04 25.34 -38.52
C ASP A 127 -5.27 26.50 -39.20
N TYR A 128 -3.93 26.49 -39.13
CA TYR A 128 -3.06 27.47 -39.78
C TYR A 128 -2.77 27.16 -41.27
N ARG A 129 -3.21 26.00 -41.78
CA ARG A 129 -3.05 25.57 -43.17
C ARG A 129 -4.33 25.70 -43.96
#